data_AF-A0A2H0BCP6-F1
#
_entry.id   AF-A0A2H0BCP6-F1
#
_cell.length_a   1.000
_cell.length_b   1.000
_cell.length_c   1.000
_cell.angle_alpha   90.00
_cell.angle_beta   90.00
_cell.angle_gamma   90.00
#
_symmetry.space_group_name_H-M   'P 1'
#
loop_
_entity.id
_entity.type
_entity.pdbx_description
1 polymer ?
#
loop_
_entity_poly.entity_id
_entity_poly.type
_entity_poly.pdbx_seq_one_letter_code
_entity_poly.pdbx_strand_id
1 'polypeptide(L)'
;MKKLFLIIVVAGLLSGCLTRVESSGRTIIFLQRGVVVSITHTCTEHFAVYQAGPGLIMKAQGSNPVQVPLVPALWGDQQIHVIVQSLNENGQIMGTYGQTFQVNQNSTIARSWIISNQRGWSGGGGIVSSCNF
;
A
#
# COMPACT_ATOMS: atom_id res chain seq x y z
N MET A 1 -1.82 -4.65 52.84
CA MET A 1 -2.18 -5.12 51.48
C MET A 1 -3.26 -4.24 50.81
N LYS A 2 -2.99 -2.97 50.45
CA LYS A 2 -3.97 -2.12 49.70
C LYS A 2 -3.37 -1.02 48.80
N LYS A 3 -2.05 -0.89 48.67
CA LYS A 3 -1.42 0.26 47.95
C LYS A 3 -0.59 -0.14 46.71
N LEU A 4 -0.75 -1.35 46.20
CA LEU A 4 0.05 -1.88 45.09
C LEU A 4 -0.75 -2.19 43.82
N PHE A 5 -2.02 -1.76 43.77
CA PHE A 5 -2.91 -2.02 42.63
C PHE A 5 -3.15 -0.82 41.70
N LEU A 6 -2.54 0.34 41.97
CA LEU A 6 -2.86 1.57 41.24
C LEU A 6 -1.81 2.01 40.21
N ILE A 7 -0.80 1.17 39.94
CA ILE A 7 0.28 1.49 38.97
C ILE A 7 0.06 0.78 37.61
N ILE A 8 -0.85 -0.19 37.51
CA ILE A 8 -1.10 -0.93 36.26
C ILE A 8 -2.10 -0.19 35.34
N VAL A 9 -2.80 0.83 35.83
CA VAL A 9 -3.86 1.51 35.05
C VAL A 9 -3.32 2.61 34.13
N VAL A 10 -2.08 3.08 34.33
CA VAL A 10 -1.49 4.15 33.48
C VAL A 10 -0.78 3.59 32.23
N ALA A 11 -0.53 2.28 32.17
CA ALA A 11 0.11 1.65 31.00
C ALA A 11 -0.85 1.35 29.83
N GLY A 12 -2.15 1.65 29.96
CA GLY A 12 -3.18 1.31 28.97
C GLY A 12 -3.53 2.41 27.96
N LEU A 13 -2.93 3.60 28.05
CA LEU A 13 -3.29 4.77 27.23
C LEU A 13 -2.36 5.04 26.03
N LEU A 14 -1.45 4.11 25.73
CA LEU A 14 -0.70 4.10 24.46
C LEU A 14 -1.29 3.09 23.47
N SER A 15 -2.62 2.91 23.50
CA SER A 15 -3.38 2.26 22.43
C SER A 15 -3.42 3.15 21.18
N GLY A 16 -2.22 3.43 20.64
CA GLY A 16 -2.05 3.84 19.26
C GLY A 16 -2.76 2.80 18.39
N CYS A 17 -3.69 3.28 17.58
CA CYS A 17 -4.61 2.48 16.80
C CYS A 17 -3.83 1.55 15.85
N LEU A 18 -3.59 0.31 16.27
CA LEU A 18 -2.96 -0.73 15.46
C LEU A 18 -4.01 -1.31 14.52
N THR A 19 -4.11 -0.78 13.30
CA THR A 19 -4.89 -1.40 12.23
C THR A 19 -4.10 -2.58 11.67
N ARG A 20 -4.40 -3.79 12.15
CA ARG A 20 -3.97 -5.03 11.52
C ARG A 20 -4.72 -5.22 10.21
N VAL A 21 -3.99 -5.43 9.13
CA VAL A 21 -4.59 -5.97 7.90
C VAL A 21 -3.87 -7.27 7.58
N GLU A 22 -4.63 -8.37 7.64
CA GLU A 22 -4.14 -9.71 7.33
C GLU A 22 -4.12 -9.90 5.81
N SER A 23 -2.92 -10.13 5.27
CA SER A 23 -2.72 -10.67 3.93
C SER A 23 -1.69 -11.79 4.03
N SER A 24 -2.11 -13.01 3.71
CA SER A 24 -1.28 -14.13 3.25
C SER A 24 0.09 -14.29 3.93
N GLY A 25 0.11 -14.79 5.16
CA GLY A 25 1.27 -15.51 5.72
C GLY A 25 2.47 -14.69 6.22
N ARG A 26 2.43 -13.35 6.17
CA ARG A 26 3.42 -12.50 6.86
C ARG A 26 2.71 -11.35 7.57
N THR A 27 2.68 -11.41 8.90
CA THR A 27 2.26 -10.28 9.74
C THR A 27 3.30 -9.18 9.61
N ILE A 28 3.07 -8.22 8.72
CA ILE A 28 3.87 -7.00 8.64
C ILE A 28 3.31 -6.02 9.67
N ILE A 29 4.06 -5.79 10.74
CA ILE A 29 3.72 -4.82 11.77
C ILE A 29 4.23 -3.44 11.29
N PHE A 30 3.30 -2.52 11.00
CA PHE A 30 3.66 -1.13 10.66
C PHE A 30 3.87 -0.33 11.94
N LEU A 31 5.12 0.01 12.25
CA LEU A 31 5.47 0.94 13.33
C LEU A 31 5.66 2.38 12.84
N GLN A 32 5.43 2.67 11.55
CA GLN A 32 5.88 3.91 10.93
C GLN A 32 4.85 4.52 9.95
N ARG A 33 4.90 5.85 9.85
CA ARG A 33 4.20 6.71 8.88
C ARG A 33 4.34 6.14 7.47
N GLY A 34 3.25 6.10 6.71
CA GLY A 34 3.29 5.59 5.35
C GLY A 34 1.91 5.56 4.67
N VAL A 35 1.83 4.84 3.55
CA VAL A 35 0.60 4.66 2.80
C VAL A 35 0.40 3.17 2.56
N VAL A 36 -0.78 2.65 2.89
CA VAL A 36 -1.19 1.32 2.46
C VAL A 36 -2.04 1.49 1.20
N VAL A 37 -1.56 0.98 0.07
CA VAL A 37 -2.27 1.08 -1.21
C VAL A 37 -2.85 -0.28 -1.57
N SER A 38 -4.16 -0.33 -1.74
CA SER A 38 -4.84 -1.46 -2.39
C SER A 38 -4.80 -1.26 -3.90
N ILE A 39 -3.98 -2.06 -4.60
CA ILE A 39 -3.79 -2.00 -6.04
C ILE A 39 -4.63 -3.09 -6.70
N THR A 40 -5.54 -2.69 -7.59
CA THR A 40 -6.28 -3.60 -8.45
C THR A 40 -5.80 -3.43 -9.88
N HIS A 41 -5.25 -4.48 -10.47
CA HIS A 41 -4.69 -4.45 -11.82
C HIS A 41 -5.34 -5.52 -12.69
N THR A 42 -6.00 -5.11 -13.78
CA THR A 42 -6.71 -6.02 -14.69
C THR A 42 -6.17 -6.02 -16.10
N CYS A 43 -5.14 -5.21 -16.37
CA CYS A 43 -4.57 -5.05 -17.69
C CYS A 43 -3.81 -6.30 -18.19
N THR A 44 -3.18 -7.02 -17.27
CA THR A 44 -2.48 -8.30 -17.49
C THR A 44 -2.60 -9.15 -16.22
N GLU A 45 -2.34 -10.45 -16.34
CA GLU A 45 -2.34 -11.36 -15.20
C GLU A 45 -1.18 -11.13 -14.23
N HIS A 46 -0.04 -10.62 -14.72
CA HIS A 46 1.17 -10.41 -13.93
C HIS A 46 1.51 -8.93 -13.87
N PHE A 47 1.94 -8.46 -12.70
CA PHE A 47 2.48 -7.11 -12.55
C PHE A 47 3.56 -7.03 -11.48
N ALA A 48 4.40 -6.01 -11.61
CA ALA A 48 5.45 -5.69 -10.66
C ALA A 48 5.24 -4.28 -10.11
N VAL A 49 5.42 -4.12 -8.80
CA VAL A 49 5.29 -2.86 -8.08
C VAL A 49 6.67 -2.42 -7.61
N TYR A 50 7.05 -1.21 -8.00
CA TYR A 50 8.30 -0.55 -7.65
C TYR A 50 8.01 0.72 -6.87
N GLN A 51 8.92 1.06 -5.97
CA GLN A 51 8.88 2.32 -5.25
C GLN A 51 10.22 3.04 -5.41
N ALA A 52 10.18 4.35 -5.64
CA ALA A 52 11.38 5.17 -5.62
C ALA A 52 12.07 5.06 -4.24
N GLY A 53 13.39 4.84 -4.25
CA GLY A 53 14.17 4.47 -3.07
C GLY A 53 14.36 2.95 -2.97
N PRO A 54 13.42 2.19 -2.37
CA PRO A 54 13.61 0.75 -2.11
C PRO A 54 13.71 -0.14 -3.36
N GLY A 55 13.23 0.30 -4.52
CA GLY A 55 13.25 -0.49 -5.76
C GLY A 55 12.04 -1.41 -5.90
N LEU A 56 12.24 -2.64 -6.37
CA LEU A 56 11.16 -3.63 -6.53
C LEU A 56 10.59 -4.02 -5.16
N ILE A 57 9.31 -3.72 -4.93
CA ILE A 57 8.62 -4.02 -3.67
C ILE A 57 7.96 -5.39 -3.75
N MET A 58 7.28 -5.68 -4.86
CA MET A 58 6.44 -6.86 -4.99
C MET A 58 6.24 -7.25 -6.45
N LYS A 59 6.16 -8.55 -6.72
CA LYS A 59 5.54 -9.09 -7.93
C LYS A 59 4.27 -9.83 -7.52
N ALA A 60 3.19 -9.63 -8.25
CA ALA A 60 1.91 -10.26 -7.98
C ALA A 60 1.29 -10.82 -9.26
N GLN A 61 0.41 -11.80 -9.07
CA GLN A 61 -0.35 -12.45 -10.12
C GLN A 61 -1.83 -12.46 -9.75
N GLY A 62 -2.69 -12.24 -10.73
CA GLY A 62 -4.14 -12.26 -10.61
C GLY A 62 -4.77 -10.87 -10.55
N SER A 63 -6.08 -10.84 -10.71
CA SER A 63 -6.91 -9.63 -10.77
C SER A 63 -7.41 -9.13 -9.41
N ASN A 64 -7.06 -9.84 -8.32
CA ASN A 64 -7.52 -9.49 -6.98
C ASN A 64 -6.75 -8.27 -6.46
N PRO A 65 -7.40 -7.39 -5.68
CA PRO A 65 -6.71 -6.27 -5.05
C PRO A 65 -5.58 -6.77 -4.15
N VAL A 66 -4.38 -6.24 -4.34
CA VAL A 66 -3.21 -6.52 -3.50
C VAL A 66 -2.90 -5.32 -2.63
N GLN A 67 -2.61 -5.55 -1.35
CA GLN A 67 -2.22 -4.47 -0.45
C GLN A 67 -0.71 -4.32 -0.44
N VAL A 68 -0.24 -3.14 -0.83
CA VAL A 68 1.17 -2.78 -0.84
C VAL A 68 1.40 -1.73 0.23
N PRO A 69 2.16 -2.05 1.28
CA PRO A 69 2.62 -1.04 2.19
C PRO A 69 3.77 -0.25 1.57
N LEU A 70 3.63 1.06 1.60
CA LEU A 70 4.60 2.00 1.09
C LEU A 70 5.18 2.81 2.24
N VAL A 71 6.50 2.95 2.22
CA VAL A 71 7.26 3.69 3.23
C VAL A 71 8.08 4.78 2.56
N PRO A 72 8.17 6.00 3.12
CA PRO A 72 9.02 7.04 2.56
C PRO A 72 10.48 6.56 2.46
N ALA A 73 11.19 6.98 1.39
CA ALA A 73 12.58 6.57 1.17
C ALA A 73 13.53 7.22 2.19
N LEU A 74 13.29 8.50 2.50
CA LEU A 74 14.04 9.27 3.49
C LEU A 74 13.13 9.82 4.58
N TRP A 75 13.72 10.07 5.75
CA TRP A 75 12.99 10.68 6.85
C TRP A 75 12.67 12.15 6.52
N GLY A 76 11.38 12.48 6.46
CA GLY A 76 10.90 13.82 6.11
C GLY A 76 10.22 13.90 4.73
N ASP A 77 10.39 12.87 3.89
CA ASP A 77 9.68 12.78 2.62
C ASP A 77 8.17 12.80 2.84
N GLN A 78 7.50 13.72 2.14
CA GLN A 78 6.04 13.85 2.16
C GLN A 78 5.38 13.15 0.97
N GLN A 79 6.17 12.50 0.12
CA GLN A 79 5.71 11.88 -1.12
C GLN A 79 6.35 10.52 -1.31
N ILE A 80 5.57 9.57 -1.81
CA ILE A 80 6.05 8.26 -2.24
C ILE A 80 5.67 8.07 -3.69
N HIS A 81 6.67 7.89 -4.55
CA HIS A 81 6.46 7.55 -5.96
C HIS A 81 6.44 6.04 -6.14
N VAL A 82 5.37 5.54 -6.74
CA VAL A 82 5.13 4.13 -7.03
C VAL A 82 4.96 3.94 -8.52
N ILE A 83 5.56 2.88 -9.04
CA ILE A 83 5.41 2.46 -10.42
C ILE A 83 4.84 1.04 -10.42
N VAL A 84 3.77 0.82 -11.16
CA VAL A 84 3.25 -0.51 -11.47
C VAL A 84 3.55 -0.81 -12.93
N GLN A 85 4.17 -1.96 -13.18
CA GLN A 85 4.45 -2.45 -14.53
C GLN A 85 3.58 -3.67 -14.82
N SER A 86 2.76 -3.59 -15.87
CA SER A 86 2.08 -4.77 -16.44
C SER A 86 3.12 -5.65 -17.12
N LEU A 87 3.09 -6.96 -16.87
CA LEU A 87 4.00 -7.93 -17.45
C LEU A 87 3.23 -8.98 -18.27
N ASN A 88 3.80 -9.44 -19.37
CA ASN A 88 3.34 -10.65 -20.06
C ASN A 88 3.88 -11.93 -19.39
N GLU A 89 3.50 -13.09 -19.90
CA GLU A 89 3.94 -14.41 -19.40
C GLU A 89 5.46 -14.60 -19.44
N ASN A 90 6.15 -13.93 -20.35
CA ASN A 90 7.62 -13.95 -20.47
C ASN A 90 8.31 -12.93 -19.54
N GLY A 91 7.55 -12.20 -18.73
CA GLY A 91 8.06 -11.15 -17.85
C GLY A 91 8.45 -9.86 -18.57
N GLN A 92 8.07 -9.68 -19.84
CA GLN A 92 8.30 -8.44 -20.58
C GLN A 92 7.28 -7.38 -20.18
N ILE A 93 7.74 -6.13 -20.10
CA ILE A 93 6.91 -4.99 -19.72
C ILE A 93 5.95 -4.66 -20.87
N MET A 94 4.66 -4.73 -20.60
CA MET A 94 3.60 -4.33 -21.54
C MET A 94 3.15 -2.89 -21.33
N GLY A 95 3.05 -2.45 -20.07
CA GLY A 95 2.57 -1.11 -19.71
C GLY A 95 3.17 -0.65 -18.40
N THR A 96 3.24 0.68 -18.19
CA THR A 96 3.81 1.28 -16.98
C THR A 96 2.91 2.41 -16.49
N TYR A 97 2.57 2.37 -15.20
CA TYR A 97 1.71 3.34 -14.54
C TYR A 97 2.45 3.91 -13.34
N GLY A 98 2.53 5.23 -13.27
CA GLY A 98 3.14 5.94 -12.14
C GLY A 98 2.07 6.62 -11.29
N GLN A 99 2.22 6.56 -9.98
CA GLN A 99 1.42 7.37 -9.06
C GLN A 99 2.25 7.87 -7.88
N THR A 100 1.94 9.08 -7.44
CA THR A 100 2.53 9.70 -6.26
C THR A 100 1.51 9.74 -5.14
N PHE A 101 1.86 9.19 -3.99
CA PHE A 101 1.05 9.24 -2.79
C PHE A 101 1.63 10.24 -1.80
N GLN A 102 0.80 11.18 -1.34
CA GLN A 102 1.18 12.09 -0.28
C GLN A 102 1.12 11.37 1.08
N VAL A 103 2.17 11.52 1.87
CA VAL A 103 2.29 10.98 3.22
C VAL A 103 2.03 12.12 4.20
N ASN A 104 1.05 11.94 5.07
CA ASN A 104 0.89 12.86 6.18
C ASN A 104 1.86 12.46 7.29
N GLN A 105 2.45 13.47 7.91
CA GLN A 105 3.33 13.39 9.05
C GLN A 105 2.69 12.74 10.30
N ASN A 106 1.37 12.56 10.38
CA ASN A 106 0.76 12.13 11.66
C ASN A 106 0.05 10.77 11.62
N SER A 107 -0.08 10.11 10.46
CA SER A 107 -0.78 8.82 10.39
C SER A 107 -0.47 8.03 9.12
N THR A 108 -0.75 6.73 9.17
CA THR A 108 -0.83 5.86 7.99
C THR A 108 -2.14 6.11 7.26
N ILE A 109 -2.08 6.27 5.94
CA ILE A 109 -3.26 6.53 5.11
C ILE A 109 -3.53 5.32 4.22
N ALA A 110 -4.80 4.89 4.15
CA ALA A 110 -5.23 3.87 3.19
C ALA A 110 -5.65 4.53 1.87
N ARG A 111 -5.20 3.98 0.74
CA ARG A 111 -5.56 4.43 -0.61
C ARG A 111 -5.92 3.24 -1.48
N SER A 112 -6.73 3.48 -2.50
CA SER A 112 -7.00 2.52 -3.56
C SER A 112 -6.48 3.06 -4.89
N TRP A 113 -5.87 2.19 -5.68
CA TRP A 113 -5.43 2.49 -7.03
C TRP A 113 -5.86 1.37 -7.98
N ILE A 114 -6.69 1.72 -8.94
CA ILE A 114 -7.27 0.79 -9.91
C ILE A 114 -6.63 1.07 -11.27
N ILE A 115 -6.08 0.05 -11.89
CA ILE A 115 -5.46 0.10 -13.22
C ILE A 115 -6.23 -0.88 -14.11
N SER A 116 -7.10 -0.33 -14.97
CA SER A 116 -8.08 -1.14 -15.71
C SER A 116 -8.53 -0.47 -17.02
N ASN A 117 -8.92 -1.28 -18.00
CA ASN A 117 -9.58 -0.84 -19.24
C ASN A 117 -11.12 -0.88 -19.14
N GLN A 118 -11.67 -1.38 -18.04
CA GLN A 118 -13.11 -1.50 -17.83
C GLN A 118 -13.72 -0.11 -17.59
N ARG A 119 -14.52 0.37 -18.55
CA ARG A 119 -15.34 1.57 -18.37
C ARG A 119 -16.39 1.31 -17.28
N GLY A 120 -16.48 2.21 -16.31
CA GLY A 120 -17.54 2.17 -15.29
C GLY A 120 -17.08 1.78 -13.89
N TRP A 121 -15.77 1.65 -13.63
CA TRP A 121 -15.28 1.51 -12.26
C TRP A 121 -15.43 2.85 -11.49
N SER A 122 -16.60 3.07 -10.90
CA SER A 122 -16.95 4.23 -10.06
C SER A 122 -16.72 3.94 -8.57
N GLY A 123 -15.68 3.16 -8.26
CA GLY A 123 -15.37 2.70 -6.90
C GLY A 123 -14.85 3.84 -6.03
N GLY A 124 -15.77 4.57 -5.38
CA GLY A 124 -15.56 5.34 -4.15
C GLY A 124 -14.19 6.02 -4.00
N GLY A 125 -13.96 7.13 -4.71
CA GLY A 125 -12.85 8.05 -4.43
C GLY A 125 -11.43 7.52 -4.65
N GLY A 126 -11.26 6.35 -5.28
CA GLY A 126 -9.96 5.78 -5.62
C GLY A 126 -9.28 6.46 -6.81
N ILE A 127 -7.95 6.31 -6.89
CA ILE A 127 -7.18 6.71 -8.08
C ILE A 127 -7.45 5.69 -9.19
N VAL A 128 -7.71 6.15 -10.40
CA VAL A 128 -7.96 5.28 -11.56
C VAL A 128 -6.97 5.60 -12.67
N SER A 129 -6.37 4.56 -13.25
CA SER A 129 -5.51 4.64 -14.43
C SER A 129 -6.02 3.67 -15.50
N SER A 130 -5.96 4.08 -16.76
CA SER A 130 -6.35 3.24 -17.89
C SER A 130 -5.15 2.45 -18.40
N CYS A 131 -5.38 1.20 -18.83
CA CYS A 131 -4.35 0.39 -19.48
C CYS A 131 -3.81 1.14 -20.72
N ASN A 132 -2.48 1.26 -20.84
CA ASN A 132 -1.81 2.05 -21.88
C ASN A 132 -0.73 1.24 -22.60
N PHE A 133 -1.15 0.33 -23.47
CA PHE A 133 -0.26 -0.41 -24.36
C PHE A 133 -0.93 -0.67 -25.70
#